data_AF-A0A2N3J8S2-F1
#
_entry.id   AF-A0A2N3J8S2-F1
#
_cell.length_a   1.000
_cell.length_b   1.000
_cell.length_c   1.000
_cell.angle_alpha   90.00
_cell.angle_beta   90.00
_cell.angle_gamma   90.00
#
_symmetry.space_group_name_H-M   'P 1'
#
loop_
_entity.id
_entity.type
_entity.pdbx_description
1 polymer ?
#
loop_
_entity_poly.entity_id
_entity_poly.type
_entity_poly.pdbx_seq_one_letter_code
_entity_poly.pdbx_strand_id
1 'polypeptide(L)'
;MRFGAATGSPPVWPTLGKLWAKVIDPKAAGREAQASIYVTGTTLITVRSCRDLLPGQLLKGSHCWYLIEDMAREPGAVQISARKLSGEPATYIPKHGGAYPVTAFIAAENLMVGARSEPRRQIDLILPELVYPFARQGDQIALRGRQYRIDGVVEGSDNGTTLRVMVV
;
A
#
# COMPACT_ATOMS: atom_id res chain seq x y z
N MET A 1 -8.63 7.12 12.22
CA MET A 1 -7.90 7.03 10.93
C MET A 1 -6.68 7.95 10.99
N ARG A 2 -5.52 7.56 10.43
CA ARG A 2 -4.34 8.44 10.26
C ARG A 2 -4.21 8.84 8.80
N PHE A 3 -3.57 9.98 8.47
CA PHE A 3 -3.32 10.36 7.08
C PHE A 3 -1.92 10.95 6.85
N GLY A 4 -1.42 10.88 5.61
CA GLY A 4 -0.08 11.34 5.21
C GLY A 4 0.05 11.64 3.70
N ALA A 5 1.16 12.27 3.30
CA ALA A 5 1.50 12.62 1.91
C ALA A 5 2.96 12.29 1.58
N ALA A 6 3.29 11.94 0.33
CA ALA A 6 4.67 11.72 -0.09
C ALA A 6 5.49 13.03 -0.14
N THR A 7 6.74 12.99 0.33
CA THR A 7 7.68 14.12 0.32
C THR A 7 9.12 13.64 0.06
N GLY A 8 9.94 14.43 -0.64
CA GLY A 8 11.38 14.15 -0.84
C GLY A 8 11.73 13.07 -1.87
N SER A 9 13.03 12.77 -2.00
CA SER A 9 13.57 11.65 -2.78
C SER A 9 14.75 11.02 -2.02
N PRO A 10 14.63 9.77 -1.51
CA PRO A 10 13.50 8.85 -1.66
C PRO A 10 12.21 9.35 -0.98
N PRO A 11 11.03 8.88 -1.40
CA PRO A 11 9.76 9.34 -0.86
C PRO A 11 9.58 8.94 0.61
N VAL A 12 9.22 9.92 1.44
CA VAL A 12 8.84 9.76 2.86
C VAL A 12 7.38 10.16 3.01
N TRP A 13 6.63 9.40 3.82
CA TRP A 13 5.21 9.64 4.10
C TRP A 13 4.98 10.07 5.56
N PRO A 14 5.23 11.33 5.93
CA PRO A 14 4.92 11.83 7.27
C PRO A 14 3.43 11.69 7.60
N THR A 15 3.14 11.32 8.84
CA THR A 15 1.77 11.37 9.37
C THR A 15 1.40 12.84 9.63
N LEU A 16 0.37 13.32 8.93
CA LEU A 16 -0.14 14.69 9.07
C LEU A 16 -1.14 14.80 10.22
N GLY A 17 -1.89 13.74 10.53
CA GLY A 17 -2.84 13.80 11.64
C GLY A 17 -3.69 12.55 11.87
N LYS A 18 -4.70 12.70 12.74
CA LYS A 18 -5.71 11.70 13.07
C LYS A 18 -7.11 12.30 12.95
N LEU A 19 -8.06 11.51 12.46
CA LEU A 19 -9.46 11.91 12.33
C LEU A 19 -10.42 10.75 12.60
N TRP A 20 -11.67 11.11 12.91
CA TRP A 20 -12.81 10.20 12.95
C TRP A 20 -13.51 10.22 11.60
N ALA A 21 -13.88 9.03 11.12
CA ALA A 21 -14.44 8.85 9.80
C ALA A 21 -15.59 7.83 9.84
N LYS A 22 -16.62 8.08 9.04
CA LYS A 22 -17.58 7.07 8.60
C LYS A 22 -17.11 6.55 7.24
N VAL A 23 -17.00 5.24 7.09
CA VAL A 23 -16.52 4.60 5.86
C VAL A 23 -17.65 3.76 5.27
N ILE A 24 -17.88 3.92 3.97
CA ILE A 24 -18.84 3.15 3.19
C ILE A 24 -18.06 2.56 2.01
N ASP A 25 -17.68 1.28 2.13
CA ASP A 25 -17.02 0.55 1.05
C ASP A 25 -18.03 0.27 -0.09
N PRO A 26 -17.56 0.21 -1.35
CA PRO A 26 -18.41 -0.18 -2.46
C PRO A 26 -18.93 -1.61 -2.25
N LYS A 27 -20.09 -1.93 -2.82
CA LYS A 27 -20.55 -3.33 -2.88
C LYS A 27 -19.44 -4.16 -3.53
N ALA A 28 -19.04 -5.24 -2.88
CA ALA A 28 -17.96 -6.08 -3.36
C ALA A 28 -18.21 -6.49 -4.81
N ALA A 29 -17.32 -6.06 -5.72
CA ALA A 29 -17.21 -6.71 -7.01
C ALA A 29 -16.88 -8.19 -6.77
N GLY A 30 -17.37 -9.09 -7.62
CA GLY A 30 -17.12 -10.53 -7.49
C GLY A 30 -15.62 -10.84 -7.35
N ARG A 31 -15.29 -12.06 -6.89
CA ARG A 31 -13.91 -12.56 -6.78
C ARG A 31 -13.29 -12.78 -8.17
N GLU A 32 -13.04 -11.70 -8.91
CA GLU A 32 -12.11 -11.74 -10.03
C GLU A 32 -10.68 -11.63 -9.50
N ALA A 33 -9.72 -12.22 -10.23
CA ALA A 33 -8.32 -12.13 -9.89
C ALA A 33 -7.90 -10.66 -9.90
N GLN A 34 -7.59 -10.13 -8.72
CA GLN A 34 -7.22 -8.74 -8.61
C GLN A 34 -5.84 -8.52 -9.24
N ALA A 35 -5.79 -7.76 -10.33
CA ALA A 35 -4.56 -7.48 -11.08
C ALA A 35 -3.76 -6.29 -10.50
N SER A 36 -4.31 -5.56 -9.51
CA SER A 36 -3.74 -4.31 -9.00
C SER A 36 -3.82 -4.22 -7.47
N ILE A 37 -2.89 -3.47 -6.87
CA ILE A 37 -2.94 -3.06 -5.46
C ILE A 37 -4.20 -2.26 -5.10
N TYR A 38 -4.93 -1.75 -6.08
CA TYR A 38 -6.17 -1.02 -5.87
C TYR A 38 -7.40 -1.92 -6.05
N VAL A 39 -8.33 -1.84 -5.11
CA VAL A 39 -9.65 -2.48 -5.19
C VAL A 39 -10.52 -1.75 -6.20
N THR A 40 -11.30 -2.50 -6.98
CA THR A 40 -12.28 -1.95 -7.92
C THR A 40 -13.42 -1.27 -7.17
N GLY A 41 -13.80 -0.08 -7.65
CA GLY A 41 -14.87 0.74 -7.07
C GLY A 41 -14.35 1.81 -6.12
N THR A 42 -15.24 2.73 -5.76
CA THR A 42 -14.92 3.90 -4.94
C THR A 42 -15.48 3.71 -3.53
N THR A 43 -14.63 3.88 -2.52
CA THR A 43 -15.04 3.97 -1.11
C THR A 43 -15.40 5.42 -0.80
N LEU A 44 -16.58 5.64 -0.23
CA LEU A 44 -16.98 6.93 0.29
C LEU A 44 -16.59 7.04 1.77
N ILE A 45 -15.85 8.08 2.11
CA ILE A 45 -15.40 8.36 3.47
C ILE A 45 -15.91 9.74 3.88
N THR A 46 -16.72 9.81 4.93
CA THR A 46 -17.19 11.08 5.50
C THR A 46 -16.42 11.40 6.77
N VAL A 47 -15.87 12.61 6.85
CA VAL A 47 -15.15 13.10 8.02
C VAL A 47 -15.71 14.46 8.45
N ARG A 48 -15.41 14.88 9.69
CA ARG A 48 -15.70 16.26 10.11
C ARG A 48 -14.85 17.25 9.31
N SER A 49 -15.35 18.48 9.16
CA SER A 49 -14.63 19.55 8.45
C SER A 49 -13.17 19.67 8.94
N CYS A 50 -12.22 19.57 8.01
CA CYS A 50 -10.78 19.64 8.25
C CYS A 50 -10.08 20.27 7.04
N ARG A 51 -9.08 21.13 7.25
CA ARG A 51 -8.40 21.86 6.16
C ARG A 51 -7.24 21.09 5.53
N ASP A 52 -6.61 20.18 6.27
CA ASP A 52 -5.32 19.59 5.90
C ASP A 52 -5.41 18.38 4.95
N LEU A 53 -6.63 17.97 4.60
CA LEU A 53 -6.88 16.88 3.65
C LEU A 53 -6.76 17.38 2.22
N LEU A 54 -6.06 16.61 1.39
CA LEU A 54 -5.79 16.86 -0.03
C LEU A 54 -5.89 15.56 -0.85
N PRO A 55 -6.27 15.62 -2.15
CA PRO A 55 -6.14 14.48 -3.04
C PRO A 55 -4.68 14.00 -3.14
N GLY A 56 -4.49 12.70 -3.37
CA GLY A 56 -3.17 12.06 -3.38
C GLY A 56 -2.63 11.66 -2.00
N GLN A 57 -3.31 12.04 -0.90
CA GLN A 57 -2.95 11.59 0.44
C GLN A 57 -3.44 10.16 0.69
N LEU A 58 -2.74 9.44 1.56
CA LEU A 58 -3.12 8.10 2.02
C LEU A 58 -3.76 8.17 3.40
N LEU A 59 -4.87 7.44 3.58
CA LEU A 59 -5.59 7.25 4.83
C LEU A 59 -5.36 5.83 5.35
N LYS A 60 -4.85 5.70 6.58
CA LYS A 60 -4.72 4.42 7.29
C LYS A 60 -5.95 4.13 8.15
N GLY A 61 -6.74 3.14 7.73
CA GLY A 61 -7.77 2.48 8.54
C GLY A 61 -7.17 1.43 9.47
N SER A 62 -8.02 0.62 10.12
CA SER A 62 -7.55 -0.44 11.02
C SER A 62 -6.83 -1.58 10.31
N HIS A 63 -7.26 -1.92 9.09
CA HIS A 63 -6.79 -3.09 8.35
C HIS A 63 -6.44 -2.82 6.89
N CYS A 64 -6.61 -1.58 6.42
CA CYS A 64 -6.40 -1.22 5.03
C CYS A 64 -6.02 0.24 4.88
N TRP A 65 -5.50 0.54 3.71
CA TRP A 65 -5.16 1.89 3.27
C TRP A 65 -6.15 2.37 2.22
N TYR A 66 -6.35 3.67 2.16
CA TYR A 66 -7.18 4.33 1.15
C TYR A 66 -6.42 5.49 0.54
N LEU A 67 -6.40 5.59 -0.79
CA LEU A 67 -5.89 6.75 -1.51
C LEU A 67 -7.04 7.75 -1.71
N ILE A 68 -6.87 8.99 -1.28
CA ILE A 68 -7.83 10.06 -1.57
C ILE A 68 -7.73 10.42 -3.06
N GLU A 69 -8.82 10.20 -3.79
CA GLU A 69 -8.91 10.55 -5.21
C GLU A 69 -9.51 11.95 -5.39
N ASP A 70 -10.57 12.24 -4.64
CA ASP A 70 -11.29 13.50 -4.72
C ASP A 70 -12.03 13.81 -3.40
N MET A 71 -12.44 15.06 -3.21
CA MET A 71 -13.19 15.50 -2.03
C MET A 71 -14.19 16.61 -2.33
N ALA A 72 -15.38 16.50 -1.73
CA ALA A 72 -16.37 17.57 -1.65
C ALA A 72 -16.47 18.10 -0.22
N ARG A 73 -16.44 19.44 -0.07
CA ARG A 73 -16.53 20.11 1.24
C ARG A 73 -17.95 20.62 1.45
N GLU A 74 -18.56 20.23 2.56
CA GLU A 74 -19.91 20.64 2.98
C GLU A 74 -19.82 21.39 4.32
N PRO A 75 -20.84 22.19 4.71
CA PRO A 75 -20.88 22.79 6.04
C PRO A 75 -20.78 21.70 7.14
N GLY A 76 -19.66 21.71 7.87
CA GLY A 76 -19.41 20.76 8.97
C GLY A 76 -18.81 19.40 8.59
N ALA A 77 -18.71 19.07 7.30
CA ALA A 77 -18.22 17.77 6.83
C ALA A 77 -17.33 17.85 5.57
N VAL A 78 -16.55 16.79 5.34
CA VAL A 78 -15.89 16.54 4.05
C VAL A 78 -16.28 15.14 3.61
N GLN A 79 -16.82 15.05 2.39
CA GLN A 79 -17.05 13.79 1.69
C GLN A 79 -15.80 13.50 0.85
N ILE A 80 -15.24 12.31 1.01
CA ILE A 80 -14.00 11.89 0.38
C ILE A 80 -14.32 10.70 -0.51
N SER A 81 -14.00 10.80 -1.78
CA SER A 81 -13.95 9.67 -2.72
C SER A 81 -12.54 9.09 -2.66
N ALA A 82 -12.43 7.84 -2.23
CA ALA A 82 -11.15 7.19 -2.02
C ALA A 82 -11.12 5.80 -2.64
N ARG A 83 -9.94 5.39 -3.11
CA ARG A 83 -9.69 4.03 -3.58
C ARG A 83 -9.07 3.19 -2.47
N LYS A 84 -9.70 2.07 -2.14
CA LYS A 84 -9.16 1.11 -1.16
C LYS A 84 -7.98 0.34 -1.74
N LEU A 85 -6.93 0.15 -0.97
CA LEU A 85 -5.80 -0.69 -1.33
C LEU A 85 -6.02 -2.13 -0.83
N SER A 86 -5.68 -3.13 -1.65
CA SER A 86 -5.92 -4.56 -1.45
C SER A 86 -4.77 -5.32 -0.79
N GLY A 87 -3.77 -4.61 -0.30
CA GLY A 87 -2.62 -5.27 0.30
C GLY A 87 -2.99 -6.02 1.58
N GLU A 88 -2.22 -7.07 1.85
CA GLU A 88 -2.39 -7.99 2.96
C GLU A 88 -1.33 -7.77 4.04
N PRO A 89 -1.62 -8.14 5.29
CA PRO A 89 -0.62 -8.12 6.36
C PRO A 89 0.59 -8.99 5.99
N ALA A 90 1.76 -8.36 6.02
CA ALA A 90 3.05 -8.98 5.79
C ALA A 90 4.05 -8.50 6.83
N THR A 91 5.22 -9.14 6.86
CA THR A 91 6.35 -8.74 7.69
C THR A 91 7.54 -8.46 6.79
N TYR A 92 8.08 -7.25 6.86
CA TYR A 92 9.36 -6.91 6.25
C TYR A 92 10.48 -7.31 7.20
N ILE A 93 11.47 -8.03 6.68
CA ILE A 93 12.59 -8.55 7.45
C ILE A 93 13.86 -8.01 6.78
N PRO A 94 14.42 -6.89 7.27
CA PRO A 94 15.65 -6.36 6.72
C PRO A 94 16.81 -7.32 7.03
N LYS A 95 17.79 -7.41 6.14
CA LYS A 95 19.03 -8.16 6.38
C LYS A 95 19.77 -7.64 7.61
N HIS A 96 19.62 -6.34 7.89
CA HIS A 96 20.18 -5.67 9.06
C HIS A 96 19.08 -4.89 9.77
N GLY A 97 18.73 -5.29 10.99
CA GLY A 97 17.72 -4.61 11.82
C GLY A 97 16.61 -5.54 12.29
N GLY A 98 15.58 -4.96 12.90
CA GLY A 98 14.41 -5.69 13.38
C GLY A 98 13.35 -5.83 12.28
N ALA A 99 12.64 -6.97 12.28
CA ALA A 99 11.49 -7.17 11.44
C ALA A 99 10.32 -6.25 11.85
N TYR A 100 9.53 -5.77 10.90
CA TYR A 100 8.41 -4.87 11.16
C TYR A 100 7.21 -5.15 10.24
N PRO A 101 5.97 -4.87 10.70
CA PRO A 101 4.78 -5.14 9.91
C PRO A 101 4.66 -4.16 8.74
N VAL A 102 4.26 -4.69 7.59
CA VAL A 102 3.96 -3.93 6.37
C VAL A 102 2.72 -4.50 5.70
N THR A 103 2.20 -3.79 4.73
CA THR A 103 1.11 -4.22 3.87
C THR A 103 1.67 -4.51 2.49
N ALA A 104 1.47 -5.73 2.00
CA ALA A 104 2.02 -6.22 0.75
C ALA A 104 0.93 -6.81 -0.14
N PHE A 105 0.98 -6.51 -1.44
CA PHE A 105 0.12 -7.08 -2.45
C PHE A 105 0.96 -7.96 -3.38
N ILE A 106 0.46 -9.17 -3.67
CA ILE A 106 1.09 -10.07 -4.63
C ILE A 106 0.12 -10.32 -5.78
N ALA A 107 0.45 -9.82 -6.97
CA ALA A 107 -0.35 -10.07 -8.16
C ALA A 107 -0.34 -11.56 -8.49
N ALA A 108 -1.51 -12.14 -8.76
CA ALA A 108 -1.66 -13.58 -8.99
C ALA A 108 -0.93 -14.07 -10.27
N GLU A 109 -0.75 -13.19 -11.25
CA GLU A 109 -0.28 -13.53 -12.60
C GLU A 109 1.20 -13.21 -12.87
N ASN A 110 1.89 -12.51 -11.95
CA ASN A 110 3.26 -12.06 -12.18
C ASN A 110 4.31 -13.12 -11.86
N LEU A 111 4.28 -14.26 -12.58
CA LEU A 111 5.38 -15.22 -12.65
C LEU A 111 6.33 -14.79 -13.76
N MET A 112 7.42 -14.12 -13.40
CA MET A 112 8.50 -13.80 -14.34
C MET A 112 9.51 -14.94 -14.38
N VAL A 113 10.05 -15.24 -15.56
CA VAL A 113 11.13 -16.22 -15.72
C VAL A 113 12.47 -15.49 -15.51
N GLY A 114 13.21 -15.86 -14.47
CA GLY A 114 14.55 -15.34 -14.21
C GLY A 114 15.59 -15.83 -15.21
N ALA A 115 16.82 -15.31 -15.14
CA ALA A 115 17.93 -15.65 -16.05
C ALA A 115 18.33 -17.15 -16.09
N ARG A 116 17.78 -17.97 -15.18
CA ARG A 116 17.99 -19.42 -15.07
C ARG A 116 16.68 -20.23 -15.04
N SER A 117 15.61 -19.69 -15.63
CA SER A 117 14.27 -20.27 -15.56
C SER A 117 13.67 -20.37 -14.15
N GLU A 118 14.21 -19.63 -13.19
CA GLU A 118 13.69 -19.58 -11.82
C GLU A 118 12.41 -18.72 -11.76
N PRO A 119 11.33 -19.20 -11.10
CA PRO A 119 10.09 -18.45 -10.97
C PRO A 119 10.28 -17.24 -10.05
N ARG A 120 10.18 -16.05 -10.62
CA ARG A 120 10.22 -14.78 -9.89
C ARG A 120 8.81 -14.23 -9.73
N ARG A 121 8.56 -13.54 -8.63
CA ARG A 121 7.29 -12.86 -8.36
C ARG A 121 7.49 -11.37 -8.20
N GLN A 122 6.43 -10.61 -8.43
CA GLN A 122 6.38 -9.20 -8.07
C GLN A 122 5.49 -9.03 -6.83
N ILE A 123 5.98 -8.26 -5.86
CA ILE A 123 5.24 -7.84 -4.68
C ILE A 123 5.24 -6.33 -4.63
N ASP A 124 4.05 -5.73 -4.54
CA ASP A 124 3.89 -4.31 -4.29
C ASP A 124 3.81 -4.06 -2.78
N LEU A 125 4.68 -3.21 -2.27
CA LEU A 125 4.65 -2.76 -0.88
C LEU A 125 4.05 -1.36 -0.80
N ILE A 126 3.23 -1.12 0.22
CA ILE A 126 2.69 0.21 0.52
C ILE A 126 3.81 1.06 1.15
N LEU A 127 4.27 2.08 0.41
CA LEU A 127 5.44 2.90 0.75
C LEU A 127 5.40 3.54 2.15
N PRO A 128 4.27 4.08 2.66
CA PRO A 128 4.22 4.68 3.99
C PRO A 128 4.70 3.81 5.16
N GLU A 129 4.75 2.50 4.99
CA GLU A 129 5.15 1.57 6.04
C GLU A 129 6.63 1.18 5.95
N LEU A 130 7.33 1.60 4.89
CA LEU A 130 8.73 1.28 4.68
C LEU A 130 9.64 2.31 5.33
N VAL A 131 10.62 1.82 6.09
CA VAL A 131 11.64 2.66 6.71
C VAL A 131 12.85 2.68 5.79
N TYR A 132 13.23 3.86 5.31
CA TYR A 132 14.46 3.99 4.54
C TYR A 132 15.68 3.65 5.42
N PRO A 133 16.66 2.91 4.90
CA PRO A 133 16.73 2.29 3.58
C PRO A 133 15.94 0.97 3.50
N PHE A 134 15.13 0.82 2.45
CA PHE A 134 14.32 -0.38 2.20
C PHE A 134 14.66 -1.03 0.85
N ALA A 135 14.06 -2.18 0.59
CA ALA A 135 14.18 -2.98 -0.61
C ALA A 135 15.63 -3.33 -1.02
N ARG A 136 16.50 -3.59 -0.03
CA ARG A 136 17.88 -3.99 -0.32
C ARG A 136 17.91 -5.45 -0.75
N GLN A 137 18.85 -5.78 -1.64
CA GLN A 137 19.06 -7.16 -2.05
C GLN A 137 19.39 -8.04 -0.83
N GLY A 138 18.62 -9.11 -0.64
CA GLY A 138 18.76 -10.01 0.50
C GLY A 138 17.85 -9.71 1.69
N ASP A 139 17.15 -8.57 1.70
CA ASP A 139 16.00 -8.37 2.59
C ASP A 139 14.90 -9.38 2.24
N GLN A 140 13.98 -9.64 3.16
CA GLN A 140 12.90 -10.61 2.97
C GLN A 140 11.52 -10.03 3.31
N ILE A 141 10.48 -10.64 2.74
CA ILE A 141 9.08 -10.38 3.06
C ILE A 141 8.43 -11.71 3.42
N ALA A 142 7.84 -11.80 4.61
CA ALA A 142 6.98 -12.89 4.99
C ALA A 142 5.51 -12.52 4.71
N LEU A 143 4.84 -13.27 3.83
CA LEU A 143 3.46 -13.03 3.40
C LEU A 143 2.76 -14.38 3.18
N ARG A 144 1.54 -14.54 3.68
CA ARG A 144 0.73 -15.78 3.56
C ARG A 144 1.50 -17.05 3.95
N GLY A 145 2.30 -16.98 5.02
CA GLY A 145 3.11 -18.10 5.51
C GLY A 145 4.31 -18.49 4.62
N ARG A 146 4.62 -17.69 3.58
CA ARG A 146 5.78 -17.88 2.70
C ARG A 146 6.79 -16.77 2.92
N GLN A 147 8.07 -17.09 2.70
CA GLN A 147 9.15 -16.11 2.70
C GLN A 147 9.59 -15.82 1.27
N TYR A 148 9.78 -14.53 1.00
CA TYR A 148 10.20 -14.01 -0.29
C TYR A 148 11.46 -13.18 -0.10
N ARG A 149 12.54 -13.54 -0.78
CA ARG A 149 13.78 -12.77 -0.79
C ARG A 149 13.72 -11.69 -1.87
N ILE A 150 14.05 -10.46 -1.50
CA ILE A 150 14.12 -9.31 -2.39
C ILE A 150 15.39 -9.41 -3.24
N ASP A 151 15.20 -9.37 -4.56
CA ASP A 151 16.28 -9.33 -5.55
C ASP A 151 16.54 -7.89 -6.03
N GLY A 152 15.50 -7.05 -6.05
CA GLY A 152 15.63 -5.63 -6.37
C GLY A 152 14.28 -4.92 -6.53
N VAL A 153 14.34 -3.62 -6.78
CA VAL A 153 13.17 -2.78 -7.10
C VAL A 153 12.91 -2.85 -8.61
N VAL A 154 11.66 -3.05 -9.02
CA VAL A 154 11.25 -3.05 -10.44
C VAL A 154 10.81 -1.66 -10.86
N GLU A 155 9.86 -1.08 -10.13
CA GLU A 155 9.24 0.21 -10.44
C GLU A 155 8.76 0.88 -9.14
N GLY A 156 8.77 2.21 -9.12
CA GLY A 156 8.13 3.00 -8.07
C GLY A 156 6.78 3.51 -8.58
N SER A 157 5.69 3.16 -7.90
CA SER A 157 4.41 3.84 -8.09
C SER A 157 4.29 4.98 -7.08
N ASP A 158 3.41 5.94 -7.34
CA ASP A 158 3.23 7.10 -6.45
C ASP A 158 2.87 6.71 -5.00
N ASN A 159 2.22 5.56 -4.81
CA ASN A 159 1.68 5.13 -3.50
C ASN A 159 2.23 3.79 -2.99
N GLY A 160 3.21 3.22 -3.71
CA GLY A 160 3.76 1.89 -3.45
C GLY A 160 5.04 1.63 -4.23
N THR A 161 5.83 0.62 -3.83
CA THR A 161 7.01 0.20 -4.59
C THR A 161 6.88 -1.25 -5.00
N THR A 162 7.15 -1.53 -6.26
CA THR A 162 7.10 -2.88 -6.82
C THR A 162 8.46 -3.52 -6.68
N LEU A 163 8.51 -4.63 -5.94
CA LEU A 163 9.72 -5.40 -5.68
C LEU A 163 9.72 -6.69 -6.48
N ARG A 164 10.89 -7.02 -7.03
CA ARG A 164 11.17 -8.33 -7.58
C ARG A 164 11.63 -9.24 -6.45
N VAL A 165 10.94 -10.36 -6.29
CA VAL A 165 11.23 -11.32 -5.22
C VAL A 165 11.31 -12.76 -5.71
N MET A 166 11.97 -13.60 -4.92
CA MET A 166 12.09 -15.04 -5.12
C MET A 166 11.59 -15.77 -3.87
N VAL A 167 10.87 -16.89 -4.04
CA VAL A 167 10.49 -17.72 -2.90
C VAL A 167 11.75 -18.37 -2.31
N VAL A 168 11.87 -18.35 -0.99
CA VAL A 168 12.96 -18.99 -0.23
C VAL A 168 12.56 -20.40 0.17
#